data_AF-A0A917RDL0-F1
#
_entry.id   AF-A0A917RDL0-F1
#
_cell.length_a   1.000
_cell.length_b   1.000
_cell.length_c   1.000
_cell.angle_alpha   90.00
_cell.angle_beta   90.00
_cell.angle_gamma   90.00
#
_symmetry.space_group_name_H-M   'P 1'
#
loop_
_entity.id
_entity.type
_entity.pdbx_description
1 polymer ?
#
loop_
_entity_poly.entity_id
_entity_poly.type
_entity_poly.pdbx_seq_one_letter_code
_entity_poly.pdbx_strand_id
1 'polypeptide(L)'
;MPDTLPIRDYVAEFLRTHCDLEFDDIPPGATLDDLEVDSLTVLSIIVLVEKEYGLELPERRVAAARTFAELMDVLGVRIAAAP
;
A
#
# COMPACT_ATOMS: atom_id res chain seq x y z
N MET A 1 3.34 24.39 -3.80
CA MET A 1 3.16 23.32 -4.80
C MET A 1 2.89 22.08 -3.97
N PRO A 2 1.82 21.30 -4.17
CA PRO A 2 1.71 20.09 -3.38
C PRO A 2 2.83 19.17 -3.89
N ASP A 3 3.76 18.90 -3.00
CA ASP A 3 4.83 17.95 -3.18
C ASP A 3 4.17 16.63 -3.57
N THR A 4 4.32 16.20 -4.83
CA THR A 4 3.93 14.85 -5.24
C THR A 4 4.91 13.91 -4.57
N LEU A 5 4.63 13.58 -3.31
CA LEU A 5 5.32 12.55 -2.56
C LEU A 5 5.30 11.28 -3.43
N PRO A 6 6.33 10.42 -3.40
CA PRO A 6 6.23 9.13 -4.07
C PRO A 6 5.13 8.29 -3.42
N ILE A 7 4.45 7.44 -4.20
CA ILE A 7 3.35 6.57 -3.71
C ILE A 7 3.76 5.81 -2.44
N ARG A 8 5.02 5.38 -2.37
CA ARG A 8 5.62 4.74 -1.17
C ARG A 8 5.48 5.61 0.08
N ASP A 9 5.89 6.86 0.02
CA ASP A 9 5.90 7.77 1.19
C ASP A 9 4.47 8.16 1.57
N TYR A 10 3.58 8.31 0.58
CA TYR A 10 2.15 8.52 0.84
C TYR A 10 1.52 7.34 1.59
N VAL A 11 1.77 6.12 1.12
CA VAL A 11 1.32 4.89 1.79
C VAL A 11 1.96 4.77 3.18
N ALA A 12 3.24 5.09 3.32
CA ALA A 12 3.94 5.04 4.61
C ALA A 12 3.33 6.01 5.63
N GLU A 13 3.02 7.25 5.23
CA GLU A 13 2.35 8.23 6.09
C GLU A 13 0.94 7.75 6.48
N PHE A 14 0.21 7.17 5.53
CA PHE A 14 -1.12 6.63 5.77
C PHE A 14 -1.08 5.47 6.78
N LEU A 15 -0.18 4.50 6.61
CA LEU A 15 -0.01 3.37 7.53
C LEU A 15 0.43 3.85 8.92
N ARG A 16 1.34 4.82 8.99
CA ARG A 16 1.76 5.40 10.26
C ARG A 16 0.61 6.11 10.98
N THR A 17 -0.23 6.82 10.24
CA THR A 17 -1.32 7.61 10.82
C THR A 17 -2.54 6.76 11.19
N HIS A 18 -2.86 5.76 10.37
CA HIS A 18 -4.07 4.95 10.52
C HIS A 18 -3.83 3.60 11.20
N CYS A 19 -2.64 3.03 11.06
CA CYS A 19 -2.30 1.70 11.58
C CYS A 19 -1.17 1.74 12.63
N ASP A 20 -0.57 2.92 12.90
CA ASP A 20 0.64 3.05 13.75
C ASP A 20 1.81 2.15 13.29
N LEU A 21 1.86 1.83 12.00
CA LEU A 21 2.87 0.95 11.41
C LEU A 21 3.94 1.74 10.65
N GLU A 22 5.20 1.35 10.79
CA GLU A 22 6.30 1.89 10.00
C GLU A 22 6.53 1.04 8.76
N PHE A 23 6.41 1.65 7.58
CA PHE A 23 6.57 0.98 6.29
C PHE A 23 7.88 0.18 6.16
N ASP A 24 8.97 0.70 6.73
CA ASP A 24 10.30 0.07 6.67
C ASP A 24 10.44 -1.11 7.64
N ASP A 25 9.60 -1.17 8.67
CA ASP A 25 9.59 -2.25 9.68
C ASP A 25 8.66 -3.41 9.26
N ILE A 26 7.72 -3.15 8.34
CA ILE A 26 6.78 -4.15 7.85
C ILE A 26 7.52 -5.21 7.00
N PRO A 27 7.47 -6.51 7.39
CA PRO A 27 8.05 -7.55 6.56
C PRO A 27 7.26 -7.69 5.25
N PRO A 28 7.93 -7.85 4.09
CA PRO A 28 7.24 -7.98 2.80
C PRO A 28 6.32 -9.21 2.74
N GLY A 29 6.65 -10.26 3.50
CA GLY A 29 5.83 -11.47 3.63
C GLY A 29 4.67 -11.36 4.62
N ALA A 30 4.53 -10.25 5.36
CA ALA A 30 3.41 -10.05 6.29
C ALA A 30 2.08 -10.01 5.52
N THR A 31 1.07 -10.69 6.06
CA THR A 31 -0.29 -10.60 5.52
C THR A 31 -0.93 -9.28 5.95
N LEU A 32 -1.87 -8.79 5.14
CA LEU A 32 -2.61 -7.57 5.49
C LEU A 32 -3.38 -7.73 6.81
N ASP A 33 -3.84 -8.96 7.09
CA ASP A 33 -4.51 -9.34 8.33
C ASP A 33 -3.59 -9.25 9.57
N ASP A 34 -2.33 -9.71 9.45
CA ASP A 34 -1.33 -9.65 10.52
C ASP A 34 -0.91 -8.20 10.85
N LEU A 35 -0.99 -7.32 9.86
CA LEU A 35 -0.75 -5.88 9.98
C LEU A 35 -1.98 -5.10 10.45
N GLU A 36 -3.08 -5.77 10.82
CA GLU A 36 -4.35 -5.12 11.16
C GLU A 36 -4.85 -4.16 10.05
N VAL A 37 -4.48 -4.43 8.80
CA VAL A 37 -4.89 -3.65 7.63
C VAL A 37 -6.17 -4.25 7.07
N ASP A 38 -7.30 -3.61 7.38
CA ASP A 38 -8.60 -4.00 6.86
C ASP A 38 -8.72 -3.83 5.34
N SER A 39 -9.58 -4.66 4.73
CA SER A 39 -9.93 -4.55 3.31
C SER A 39 -10.42 -3.14 2.88
N LEU A 40 -11.09 -2.41 3.79
CA LEU A 40 -11.52 -1.03 3.54
C LEU A 40 -10.34 -0.06 3.51
N THR A 41 -9.36 -0.27 4.37
CA THR A 41 -8.12 0.50 4.43
C THR A 41 -7.32 0.34 3.14
N VAL A 42 -7.20 -0.90 2.66
CA VAL A 42 -6.61 -1.23 1.35
C VAL A 42 -7.31 -0.51 0.21
N LEU A 43 -8.64 -0.64 0.12
CA LEU A 43 -9.45 0.04 -0.90
C LEU A 43 -9.29 1.56 -0.84
N SER A 44 -9.22 2.13 0.37
CA SER A 44 -9.03 3.57 0.57
C SER A 44 -7.68 4.04 0.02
N ILE A 45 -6.59 3.33 0.33
CA ILE A 45 -5.26 3.62 -0.20
C ILE A 45 -5.27 3.58 -1.73
N ILE A 46 -5.88 2.55 -2.31
CA ILE A 46 -5.95 2.37 -3.77
C ILE A 46 -6.70 3.52 -4.41
N VAL A 47 -7.93 3.80 -3.96
CA VAL A 47 -8.75 4.89 -4.51
C VAL A 47 -8.07 6.24 -4.32
N LEU A 48 -7.38 6.47 -3.20
CA LEU A 48 -6.60 7.68 -2.96
C LEU A 48 -5.44 7.80 -3.95
N VAL A 49 -4.66 6.73 -4.15
CA VAL A 49 -3.52 6.70 -5.09
C VAL A 49 -4.00 6.84 -6.54
N GLU A 50 -5.07 6.15 -6.95
CA GLU A 50 -5.68 6.30 -8.27
C GLU A 50 -6.09 7.76 -8.52
N LYS A 51 -6.71 8.40 -7.53
CA LYS A 51 -7.19 9.77 -7.63
C LYS A 51 -6.07 10.81 -7.58
N GLU A 52 -5.06 10.62 -6.74
CA GLU A 52 -3.92 11.54 -6.58
C GLU A 52 -3.01 11.46 -7.81
N TYR A 53 -2.59 10.25 -8.19
CA TYR A 53 -1.64 10.04 -9.27
C TYR A 53 -2.29 9.86 -10.64
N GLY A 54 -3.62 9.80 -10.71
CA GLY A 54 -4.35 9.55 -11.97
C GLY A 54 -4.08 8.16 -12.55
N LEU A 55 -3.86 7.17 -11.70
CA LEU A 55 -3.61 5.78 -12.08
C LEU A 55 -4.92 4.99 -12.10
N GLU A 56 -4.97 3.93 -12.92
CA GLU A 56 -6.04 2.94 -12.89
C GLU A 56 -5.44 1.60 -12.43
N LEU A 57 -5.76 1.20 -11.21
CA LEU A 57 -5.24 -0.01 -10.59
C LEU A 57 -6.19 -1.18 -10.88
N PRO A 58 -5.69 -2.31 -11.40
CA PRO A 58 -6.54 -3.43 -11.75
C PRO A 58 -7.14 -4.07 -10.48
N GLU A 59 -8.44 -3.91 -10.27
CA GLU A 59 -9.20 -4.45 -9.13
C GLU A 59 -8.95 -5.95 -8.90
N ARG A 60 -8.72 -6.72 -9.97
CA ARG A 60 -8.39 -8.15 -9.85
C ARG A 60 -7.07 -8.40 -9.12
N ARG A 61 -6.06 -7.54 -9.30
CA ARG A 61 -4.80 -7.68 -8.57
C ARG A 61 -4.94 -7.19 -7.14
N VAL A 62 -5.67 -6.09 -6.93
CA VAL A 62 -6.04 -5.60 -5.60
C VAL A 62 -6.70 -6.70 -4.78
N ALA A 63 -7.72 -7.36 -5.33
CA ALA A 63 -8.45 -8.43 -4.66
C ALA A 63 -7.63 -9.71 -4.49
N ALA A 64 -6.57 -9.88 -5.28
CA ALA A 64 -5.65 -11.01 -5.16
C ALA A 64 -4.55 -10.77 -4.12
N ALA A 65 -4.20 -9.50 -3.83
CA ALA A 65 -3.15 -9.15 -2.90
C ALA A 65 -3.47 -9.65 -1.48
N ARG A 66 -2.64 -10.55 -0.97
CA ARG A 66 -2.77 -11.08 0.40
C ARG A 66 -1.73 -10.55 1.37
N THR A 67 -0.57 -10.15 0.84
CA THR A 67 0.56 -9.65 1.62
C THR A 67 0.82 -8.19 1.31
N PHE A 68 1.58 -7.56 2.20
CA PHE A 68 2.03 -6.19 2.01
C PHE A 68 2.82 -6.02 0.71
N ALA A 69 3.69 -6.98 0.37
CA ALA A 69 4.43 -6.96 -0.89
C ALA A 69 3.55 -6.99 -2.12
N GLU A 70 2.51 -7.81 -2.13
CA GLU A 70 1.60 -7.84 -3.27
C GLU A 70 0.79 -6.55 -3.38
N LEU A 71 0.34 -5.98 -2.26
CA LEU A 71 -0.32 -4.68 -2.27
C LEU A 71 0.61 -3.58 -2.82
N MET A 72 1.87 -3.56 -2.39
CA MET A 72 2.85 -2.60 -2.88
C MET A 72 3.18 -2.78 -4.36
N ASP A 73 3.28 -4.03 -4.84
CA ASP A 73 3.46 -4.33 -6.26
C ASP A 73 2.29 -3.78 -7.09
N VAL A 74 1.06 -3.93 -6.60
CA VAL A 74 -0.13 -3.37 -7.26
C VAL A 74 -0.02 -1.85 -7.37
N LEU A 75 0.43 -1.18 -6.31
CA LEU A 75 0.65 0.27 -6.28
C LEU A 75 1.88 0.72 -7.09
N GLY A 76 2.63 -0.21 -7.70
CA GLY A 76 3.87 0.06 -8.43
C GLY A 76 5.06 0.39 -7.52
N VAL A 77 4.93 0.15 -6.21
CA VAL A 77 5.96 0.36 -5.21
C VAL A 77 6.82 -0.90 -5.14
N ARG A 78 8.07 -0.78 -5.60
CA ARG A 78 9.04 -1.86 -5.44
C ARG A 78 9.53 -1.91 -3.99
N ILE A 79 9.02 -2.87 -3.24
CA ILE A 79 9.69 -3.31 -2.02
C ILE A 79 10.57 -4.50 -2.33
N ALA A 80 11.74 -4.57 -1.69
CA ALA A 80 12.65 -5.69 -1.86
C ALA A 80 11.97 -6.96 -1.31
N ALA A 81 11.34 -7.71 -2.20
CA ALA A 81 10.90 -9.06 -1.90
C ALA A 81 12.16 -9.90 -1.67
N ALA A 82 12.46 -10.20 -0.41
CA ALA A 82 13.49 -11.18 -0.10
C ALA A 82 13.05 -12.55 -0.70
N PRO A 83 13.94 -13.24 -1.42
CA PRO A 83 13.62 -14.48 -2.16
C PRO A 83 13.27 -15.67 -1.27
#